data_AF-A0A4R3AVA7-F1
#
_entry.id   AF-A0A4R3AVA7-F1
#
_cell.length_a   1.000
_cell.length_b   1.000
_cell.length_c   1.000
_cell.angle_alpha   90.00
_cell.angle_beta   90.00
_cell.angle_gamma   90.00
#
_symmetry.space_group_name_H-M   'P 1'
#
loop_
_entity.id
_entity.type
_entity.pdbx_description
1 polymer ?
#
loop_
_entity_poly.entity_id
_entity_poly.type
_entity_poly.pdbx_seq_one_letter_code
_entity_poly.pdbx_strand_id
1 'polypeptide(L)'
;MLVKMTPVHNKQSELTMIKYYKADDKEQLLYRETWFDENRKVAIVHYGKVGYKGKVEEIPIETKNANDDFVHNFCKDCESNGYYQIDEDNHHWVVVQFPLKSELGNKRDLWLKDKVQEYLKDHLGWNGVGDVDGFDMGQKKLNIFCKVVDSEKAVSSIKTCLKDYRLDLNQARIATKKVGEINYTLKFSHKKVDNFEL
;
A
#
# COMPACT_ATOMS: atom_id res chain seq x y z
N MET A 1 28.33 1.06 -34.08
CA MET A 1 28.75 2.14 -33.15
C MET A 1 27.99 1.92 -31.85
N LEU A 2 28.69 1.66 -30.76
CA LEU A 2 28.13 1.15 -29.50
C LEU A 2 27.14 2.13 -28.87
N VAL A 3 25.95 1.64 -28.53
CA VAL A 3 25.04 2.31 -27.59
C VAL A 3 25.65 2.13 -26.21
N LYS A 4 26.19 3.21 -25.64
CA LYS A 4 26.66 3.25 -24.26
C LYS A 4 25.44 3.06 -23.35
N MET A 5 25.34 1.91 -22.72
CA MET A 5 24.45 1.70 -21.57
C MET A 5 25.04 2.50 -20.41
N THR A 6 24.33 3.54 -19.99
CA THR A 6 24.68 4.32 -18.81
C THR A 6 24.27 3.53 -17.56
N PRO A 7 25.15 3.36 -16.55
CA PRO A 7 24.75 2.74 -15.30
C PRO A 7 23.86 3.72 -14.53
N VAL A 8 22.65 3.31 -14.17
CA VAL A 8 21.83 4.06 -13.21
C VAL A 8 22.43 3.81 -11.82
N HIS A 9 23.36 4.66 -11.43
CA HIS A 9 23.63 4.94 -10.02
C HIS A 9 22.79 6.14 -9.66
N ASN A 10 21.64 5.92 -9.02
CA ASN A 10 20.98 6.98 -8.28
C ASN A 10 21.04 6.69 -6.79
N LYS A 11 21.39 7.73 -6.05
CA LYS A 11 21.90 7.72 -4.69
C LYS A 11 20.78 8.27 -3.80
N GLN A 12 20.14 7.44 -2.99
CA GLN A 12 19.45 7.89 -1.78
C GLN A 12 19.35 6.72 -0.80
N SER A 13 20.08 6.82 0.31
CA SER A 13 19.96 5.92 1.46
C SER A 13 18.67 6.22 2.20
N GLU A 14 17.58 5.61 1.79
CA GLU A 14 16.40 5.39 2.62
C GLU A 14 16.24 3.88 2.77
N LEU A 15 15.90 3.40 3.97
CA LEU A 15 15.73 2.00 4.32
C LEU A 15 14.87 1.28 3.26
N THR A 16 15.51 0.67 2.26
CA THR A 16 14.81 0.28 1.04
C THR A 16 14.16 -1.07 1.27
N MET A 17 12.90 -1.04 1.70
CA MET A 17 12.05 -2.23 1.70
C MET A 17 11.94 -2.74 0.26
N ILE A 18 12.24 -4.02 0.06
CA ILE A 18 12.16 -4.68 -1.24
C ILE A 18 10.94 -5.60 -1.21
N LYS A 19 10.09 -5.50 -2.23
CA LYS A 19 8.86 -6.28 -2.33
C LYS A 19 8.74 -6.99 -3.67
N TYR A 20 8.27 -8.23 -3.58
CA TYR A 20 8.07 -9.16 -4.68
C TYR A 20 6.67 -9.77 -4.59
N TYR A 21 6.12 -10.17 -5.74
CA TYR A 21 4.79 -10.75 -5.87
C TYR A 21 4.80 -11.96 -6.79
N LYS A 22 3.81 -12.84 -6.62
CA LYS A 22 3.60 -14.02 -7.47
C LYS A 22 2.13 -14.41 -7.47
N ALA A 23 1.56 -14.73 -8.62
CA ALA A 23 0.25 -15.38 -8.67
C ALA A 23 0.39 -16.87 -8.31
N ASP A 24 -0.48 -17.36 -7.42
CA ASP A 24 -0.61 -18.79 -7.16
C ASP A 24 -1.47 -19.50 -8.24
N ASP A 25 -1.65 -20.81 -8.11
CA ASP A 25 -2.41 -21.63 -9.07
C ASP A 25 -3.91 -21.25 -9.16
N LYS A 26 -4.39 -20.40 -8.25
CA LYS A 26 -5.77 -19.88 -8.20
C LYS A 26 -5.82 -18.39 -8.57
N GLU A 27 -4.77 -17.88 -9.22
CA GLU A 27 -4.60 -16.49 -9.63
C GLU A 27 -4.65 -15.50 -8.45
N GLN A 28 -4.30 -15.96 -7.25
CA GLN A 28 -4.24 -15.13 -6.06
C GLN A 28 -2.84 -14.57 -5.88
N LEU A 29 -2.74 -13.26 -5.64
CA LEU A 29 -1.46 -12.61 -5.47
C LEU A 29 -0.87 -12.94 -4.09
N LEU A 30 0.30 -13.55 -4.09
CA LEU A 30 1.19 -13.70 -2.95
C LEU A 30 2.19 -12.55 -2.94
N TYR A 31 2.65 -12.16 -1.77
CA TYR A 31 3.71 -11.18 -1.61
C TYR A 31 4.80 -11.72 -0.69
N ARG A 32 6.00 -11.21 -0.90
CA ARG A 32 7.15 -11.42 -0.03
C ARG A 32 7.98 -10.14 -0.06
N GLU A 33 8.32 -9.62 1.11
CA GLU A 33 9.09 -8.40 1.25
C GLU A 33 10.14 -8.54 2.35
N THR A 34 11.16 -7.70 2.27
CA THR A 34 12.19 -7.60 3.31
C THR A 34 12.63 -6.17 3.54
N TRP A 35 12.93 -5.83 4.78
CA TRP A 35 13.63 -4.61 5.17
C TRP A 35 14.55 -4.88 6.36
N PHE A 36 15.51 -3.98 6.58
CA PHE A 36 16.44 -4.08 7.71
C PHE A 36 16.02 -3.14 8.83
N ASP A 37 15.85 -3.67 10.04
CA ASP A 37 15.70 -2.87 11.25
C ASP A 37 17.07 -2.72 11.91
N GLU A 38 17.73 -1.60 11.66
CA GLU A 38 19.08 -1.32 12.17
C GLU A 38 19.14 -1.20 13.70
N ASN A 39 18.06 -0.72 14.33
CA ASN A 39 18.00 -0.58 15.79
C ASN A 39 17.95 -1.96 16.47
N ARG A 40 17.21 -2.89 15.87
CA ARG A 40 17.04 -4.26 16.38
C ARG A 40 18.07 -5.24 15.80
N LYS A 41 18.86 -4.82 14.82
CA LYS A 41 19.83 -5.65 14.08
C LYS A 41 19.21 -6.93 13.52
N VAL A 42 18.05 -6.79 12.89
CA VAL A 42 17.33 -7.92 12.25
C VAL A 42 16.91 -7.54 10.84
N ALA A 43 17.07 -8.46 9.89
CA ALA A 43 16.29 -8.42 8.66
C ALA A 43 14.90 -8.97 8.96
N ILE A 44 13.87 -8.21 8.61
CA ILE A 44 12.48 -8.62 8.71
C ILE A 44 12.06 -9.15 7.35
N VAL A 45 11.56 -10.38 7.30
CA VAL A 45 10.89 -10.96 6.14
C VAL A 45 9.41 -11.03 6.43
N HIS A 46 8.61 -10.36 5.61
CA HIS A 46 7.16 -10.37 5.72
C HIS A 46 6.54 -10.95 4.45
N TYR A 47 5.61 -11.89 4.61
CA TYR A 47 5.08 -12.62 3.46
C TYR A 47 3.68 -13.15 3.72
N GLY A 48 2.94 -13.36 2.64
CA GLY A 48 1.60 -13.89 2.73
C GLY A 48 0.82 -13.73 1.45
N LYS A 49 -0.49 -13.79 1.59
CA LYS A 49 -1.44 -13.55 0.51
C LYS A 49 -1.94 -12.12 0.57
N VAL A 50 -1.95 -11.42 -0.56
CA VAL A 50 -2.42 -10.03 -0.65
C VAL A 50 -3.87 -9.92 -0.18
N GLY A 51 -4.12 -8.96 0.71
CA GLY A 51 -5.42 -8.72 1.34
C GLY A 51 -5.64 -9.47 2.66
N TYR A 52 -4.64 -10.21 3.14
CA TYR A 52 -4.68 -10.96 4.39
C TYR A 52 -3.42 -10.69 5.21
N LYS A 53 -3.57 -10.73 6.53
CA LYS A 53 -2.45 -10.56 7.46
C LYS A 53 -1.35 -11.58 7.16
N GLY A 54 -0.13 -11.07 6.94
CA GLY A 54 1.03 -11.91 6.65
C GLY A 54 1.65 -12.57 7.87
N LYS A 55 2.72 -13.31 7.59
CA LYS A 55 3.65 -13.87 8.57
C LYS A 55 4.94 -13.07 8.55
N VAL A 56 5.55 -12.94 9.72
CA VAL A 56 6.80 -12.21 9.91
C VAL A 56 7.86 -13.18 10.43
N GLU A 57 9.02 -13.15 9.81
CA GLU A 57 10.23 -13.80 10.27
C GLU A 57 11.30 -12.75 10.52
N GLU A 58 12.02 -12.88 11.63
CA GLU A 58 13.11 -11.99 11.99
C GLU A 58 14.41 -12.77 11.97
N ILE A 59 15.37 -12.27 11.19
CA ILE A 59 16.65 -12.92 10.96
C ILE A 59 17.72 -12.01 11.56
N PRO A 60 18.42 -12.44 12.63
CA PRO A 60 19.50 -11.65 13.23
C PRO A 60 20.60 -11.38 12.20
N ILE A 61 20.95 -10.10 12.04
CA ILE A 61 22.00 -9.64 11.14
C ILE A 61 22.85 -8.59 11.85
N GLU A 62 24.09 -8.97 12.16
CA GLU A 62 24.98 -8.16 13.01
C GLU A 62 25.55 -6.90 12.33
N THR A 63 25.62 -6.90 11.00
CA THR A 63 26.27 -5.83 10.22
C THR A 63 25.50 -5.51 8.95
N LYS A 64 25.64 -4.27 8.47
CA LYS A 64 25.05 -3.82 7.21
C LYS A 64 25.52 -4.65 6.01
N ASN A 65 26.80 -5.02 5.95
CA ASN A 65 27.31 -5.86 4.86
C ASN A 65 26.62 -7.24 4.81
N ALA A 66 26.39 -7.85 5.98
CA ALA A 66 25.65 -9.10 6.06
C ALA A 66 24.17 -8.92 5.63
N ASN A 67 23.58 -7.75 5.85
CA ASN A 67 22.26 -7.43 5.33
C ASN A 67 22.26 -7.30 3.80
N ASP A 68 23.29 -6.69 3.22
CA ASP A 68 23.41 -6.56 1.76
C ASP A 68 23.51 -7.94 1.08
N ASP A 69 24.30 -8.87 1.66
CA ASP A 69 24.38 -10.26 1.21
C ASP A 69 23.04 -11.00 1.38
N PHE A 70 22.35 -10.76 2.50
CA PHE A 70 21.03 -11.34 2.75
C PHE A 70 20.01 -10.87 1.71
N VAL A 71 19.93 -9.56 1.46
CA VAL A 71 19.03 -8.95 0.48
C VAL A 71 19.30 -9.49 -0.92
N HIS A 72 20.56 -9.61 -1.31
CA HIS A 72 20.94 -10.18 -2.61
C HIS A 72 20.43 -11.62 -2.77
N ASN A 73 20.62 -12.45 -1.74
CA ASN A 73 20.14 -13.84 -1.75
C ASN A 73 18.60 -13.91 -1.73
N PHE A 74 17.94 -13.03 -0.97
CA PHE A 74 16.48 -12.91 -0.94
C PHE A 74 15.91 -12.59 -2.32
N CYS A 75 16.48 -11.62 -3.04
CA CYS A 75 16.05 -11.26 -4.39
C CYS A 75 16.20 -12.44 -5.35
N LYS A 76 17.38 -13.08 -5.37
CA LYS A 76 17.64 -14.26 -6.21
C LYS A 76 16.68 -15.41 -5.93
N ASP A 77 16.39 -15.66 -4.66
CA ASP A 77 15.45 -16.69 -4.24
C ASP A 77 14.02 -16.36 -4.71
N CYS A 78 13.58 -15.10 -4.56
CA CYS A 78 12.29 -14.65 -5.08
C CYS A 78 12.18 -14.87 -6.59
N GLU A 79 13.16 -14.38 -7.37
CA GLU A 79 13.19 -14.51 -8.83
C GLU A 79 13.20 -15.99 -9.27
N SER A 80 14.02 -16.82 -8.63
CA SER A 80 14.13 -18.27 -8.94
C SER A 80 12.84 -19.03 -8.65
N ASN A 81 12.03 -18.54 -7.71
CA ASN A 81 10.72 -19.11 -7.37
C ASN A 81 9.55 -18.48 -8.16
N GLY A 82 9.86 -17.65 -9.17
CA GLY A 82 8.88 -17.03 -10.06
C GLY A 82 8.16 -15.82 -9.45
N TYR A 83 8.72 -15.21 -8.41
CA TYR A 83 8.26 -13.91 -7.97
C TYR A 83 8.85 -12.79 -8.84
N TYR A 84 8.11 -11.68 -8.95
CA TYR A 84 8.48 -10.51 -9.72
C TYR A 84 8.10 -9.22 -8.98
N GLN A 85 8.73 -8.10 -9.33
CA GLN A 85 8.33 -6.78 -8.84
C GLN A 85 7.23 -6.20 -9.72
N ILE A 86 6.26 -5.53 -9.11
CA ILE A 86 5.19 -4.83 -9.84
C ILE A 86 5.62 -3.38 -10.03
N ASP A 87 5.68 -2.94 -11.29
CA ASP A 87 5.98 -1.55 -11.65
C ASP A 87 4.92 -0.59 -11.08
N GLU A 88 5.34 0.62 -10.73
CA GLU A 88 4.46 1.70 -10.26
C GLU A 88 3.26 1.97 -11.18
N ASP A 89 3.45 1.88 -12.50
CA ASP A 89 2.41 2.10 -13.51
C ASP A 89 1.34 1.00 -13.54
N ASN A 90 1.63 -0.16 -12.94
CA ASN A 90 0.68 -1.27 -12.80
C ASN A 90 -0.11 -1.24 -11.49
N HIS A 91 0.13 -0.25 -10.63
CA HIS A 91 -0.66 -0.06 -9.42
C HIS A 91 -2.03 0.58 -9.73
N HIS A 92 -2.84 0.63 -8.69
CA HIS A 92 -4.13 1.30 -8.67
C HIS A 92 -4.12 2.39 -7.60
N TRP A 93 -4.84 3.47 -7.88
CA TRP A 93 -5.23 4.44 -6.89
C TRP A 93 -6.55 4.03 -6.27
N VAL A 94 -6.64 4.11 -4.95
CA VAL A 94 -7.87 3.98 -4.19
C VAL A 94 -8.06 5.23 -3.36
N VAL A 95 -9.26 5.81 -3.44
CA VAL A 95 -9.65 6.98 -2.65
C VAL A 95 -10.72 6.60 -1.66
N VAL A 96 -10.49 6.91 -0.39
CA VAL A 96 -11.49 6.84 0.67
C VAL A 96 -11.96 8.26 0.96
N GLN A 97 -13.18 8.57 0.56
CA GLN A 97 -13.77 9.90 0.67
C GLN A 97 -14.80 9.95 1.80
N PHE A 98 -14.74 11.00 2.61
CA PHE A 98 -15.73 11.32 3.64
C PHE A 98 -16.33 12.71 3.38
N PRO A 99 -17.65 12.89 3.53
CA PRO A 99 -18.27 14.21 3.48
C PRO A 99 -17.93 15.02 4.74
N LEU A 100 -17.65 16.30 4.56
CA LEU A 100 -17.42 17.26 5.64
C LEU A 100 -18.61 18.18 5.81
N LYS A 101 -18.77 18.73 7.02
CA LYS A 101 -19.85 19.68 7.33
C LYS A 101 -19.51 21.13 6.95
N SER A 102 -18.24 21.45 6.76
CA SER A 102 -17.71 22.76 6.38
C SER A 102 -16.65 22.59 5.29
N GLU A 103 -16.30 23.68 4.61
CA GLU A 103 -15.34 23.66 3.49
C GLU A 103 -14.01 23.00 3.83
N LEU A 104 -13.47 23.29 5.02
CA LEU A 104 -12.19 22.75 5.51
C LEU A 104 -12.38 21.75 6.67
N GLY A 105 -13.61 21.30 6.91
CA GLY A 105 -13.98 20.48 8.06
C GLY A 105 -13.79 21.16 9.42
N ASN A 106 -13.91 20.36 10.47
CA ASN A 106 -13.78 20.77 11.87
C ASN A 106 -12.77 19.88 12.62
N LYS A 107 -12.59 20.10 13.94
CA LYS A 107 -11.64 19.32 14.77
C LYS A 107 -11.88 17.80 14.73
N ARG A 108 -13.14 17.35 14.66
CA ARG A 108 -13.48 15.92 14.53
C ARG A 108 -13.06 15.38 13.17
N ASP A 109 -13.20 16.16 12.12
CA ASP A 109 -12.82 15.73 10.76
C ASP A 109 -11.30 15.62 10.62
N LEU A 110 -10.54 16.53 11.25
CA LEU A 110 -9.08 16.44 11.34
C LEU A 110 -8.65 15.19 12.12
N TRP A 111 -9.32 14.89 13.25
CA TRP A 111 -9.07 13.66 14.00
C TRP A 111 -9.39 12.41 13.16
N LEU A 112 -10.52 12.41 12.42
CA LEU A 112 -10.89 11.30 11.55
C LEU A 112 -9.84 11.09 10.45
N LYS A 113 -9.38 12.18 9.81
CA LYS A 113 -8.29 12.14 8.83
C LYS A 113 -7.04 11.48 9.41
N ASP A 114 -6.56 11.93 10.56
CA ASP A 114 -5.35 11.40 11.17
C ASP A 114 -5.50 9.90 11.48
N LYS A 115 -6.63 9.51 12.07
CA LYS A 115 -6.89 8.10 12.40
C LYS A 115 -7.09 7.20 11.20
N VAL A 116 -7.80 7.66 10.18
CA VAL A 116 -7.97 6.87 8.95
C VAL A 116 -6.62 6.67 8.26
N GLN A 117 -5.77 7.68 8.15
CA GLN A 117 -4.44 7.52 7.55
C GLN A 117 -3.57 6.54 8.36
N GLU A 118 -3.49 6.70 9.67
CA GLU A 118 -2.74 5.82 10.58
C GLU A 118 -3.18 4.36 10.43
N TYR A 119 -4.47 4.09 10.61
CA TYR A 119 -4.97 2.72 10.57
C TYR A 119 -4.99 2.11 9.17
N LEU A 120 -5.20 2.90 8.11
CA LEU A 120 -5.09 2.38 6.75
C LEU A 120 -3.66 2.04 6.37
N LYS A 121 -2.69 2.89 6.75
CA LYS A 121 -1.27 2.62 6.51
C LYS A 121 -0.86 1.29 7.13
N ASP A 122 -1.16 1.10 8.41
CA ASP A 122 -0.86 -0.15 9.10
C ASP A 122 -1.61 -1.33 8.46
N HIS A 123 -2.91 -1.20 8.22
CA HIS A 123 -3.74 -2.31 7.76
C HIS A 123 -3.41 -2.73 6.31
N LEU A 124 -3.12 -1.79 5.41
CA LEU A 124 -2.75 -2.10 4.03
C LEU A 124 -1.34 -2.67 3.93
N GLY A 125 -0.40 -2.13 4.71
CA GLY A 125 0.98 -2.61 4.77
C GLY A 125 1.06 -4.05 5.28
N TRP A 126 0.47 -4.34 6.44
CA TRP A 126 0.48 -5.68 7.04
C TRP A 126 -0.32 -6.74 6.25
N ASN A 127 -1.17 -6.30 5.33
CA ASN A 127 -1.89 -7.20 4.42
C ASN A 127 -1.24 -7.31 3.03
N GLY A 128 -0.09 -6.67 2.82
CA GLY A 128 0.65 -6.69 1.56
C GLY A 128 -0.12 -6.07 0.38
N VAL A 129 -1.07 -5.17 0.63
CA VAL A 129 -1.95 -4.60 -0.39
C VAL A 129 -1.40 -3.31 -0.98
N GLY A 130 -0.77 -2.47 -0.15
CA GLY A 130 -0.29 -1.15 -0.54
C GLY A 130 -0.03 -0.25 0.67
N ASP A 131 0.02 1.05 0.43
CA ASP A 131 0.25 2.08 1.47
C ASP A 131 -0.63 3.32 1.21
N VAL A 132 -0.77 4.16 2.23
CA VAL A 132 -1.35 5.50 2.14
C VAL A 132 -0.31 6.46 1.58
N ASP A 133 -0.68 7.14 0.50
CA ASP A 133 0.16 8.14 -0.17
C ASP A 133 -0.03 9.53 0.43
N GLY A 134 -1.28 9.90 0.75
CA GLY A 134 -1.59 11.19 1.33
C GLY A 134 -3.08 11.48 1.43
N PHE A 135 -3.41 12.75 1.59
CA PHE A 135 -4.79 13.22 1.69
C PHE A 135 -4.99 14.59 1.04
N ASP A 136 -6.24 14.88 0.68
CA ASP A 136 -6.72 16.24 0.47
C ASP A 136 -7.92 16.51 1.39
N MET A 137 -8.14 17.80 1.68
CA MET A 137 -9.27 18.24 2.48
C MET A 137 -9.74 19.60 1.98
N GLY A 138 -10.98 19.67 1.52
CA GLY A 138 -11.52 20.85 0.85
C GLY A 138 -12.85 20.54 0.16
N GLN A 139 -13.57 21.56 -0.33
CA GLN A 139 -14.82 21.38 -1.08
C GLN A 139 -15.86 20.50 -0.34
N LYS A 140 -15.86 20.58 1.00
CA LYS A 140 -16.67 19.73 1.89
C LYS A 140 -16.39 18.23 1.78
N LYS A 141 -15.17 17.84 1.42
CA LYS A 141 -14.72 16.45 1.31
C LYS A 141 -13.35 16.28 1.97
N LEU A 142 -13.13 15.09 2.51
CA LEU A 142 -11.83 14.56 2.90
C LEU A 142 -11.56 13.36 2.01
N ASN A 143 -10.48 13.40 1.24
CA ASN A 143 -10.04 12.28 0.41
C ASN A 143 -8.72 11.72 0.96
N ILE A 144 -8.67 10.41 1.23
CA ILE A 144 -7.43 9.70 1.58
C ILE A 144 -7.03 8.85 0.37
N PHE A 145 -5.82 9.10 -0.16
CA PHE A 145 -5.28 8.43 -1.34
C PHE A 145 -4.38 7.27 -0.92
N CYS A 146 -4.63 6.09 -1.49
CA CYS A 146 -3.82 4.89 -1.29
C CYS A 146 -3.34 4.39 -2.65
N LYS A 147 -2.09 3.91 -2.70
CA LYS A 147 -1.51 3.25 -3.89
C LYS A 147 -1.39 1.75 -3.59
N VAL A 148 -2.01 0.92 -4.42
CA VAL A 148 -2.22 -0.51 -4.13
C VAL A 148 -1.96 -1.39 -5.35
N VAL A 149 -1.55 -2.64 -5.13
CA VAL A 149 -1.34 -3.61 -6.21
C VAL A 149 -2.62 -4.29 -6.69
N ASP A 150 -3.61 -4.40 -5.81
CA ASP A 150 -4.90 -5.03 -6.09
C ASP A 150 -6.03 -4.17 -5.54
N SER A 151 -6.82 -3.57 -6.44
CA SER A 151 -7.87 -2.62 -6.08
C SER A 151 -9.07 -3.29 -5.38
N GLU A 152 -9.41 -4.54 -5.71
CA GLU A 152 -10.54 -5.24 -5.12
C GLU A 152 -10.22 -5.70 -3.68
N LYS A 153 -9.01 -6.21 -3.49
CA LYS A 153 -8.48 -6.53 -2.15
C LYS A 153 -8.36 -5.27 -1.31
N ALA A 154 -7.88 -4.16 -1.87
CA ALA A 154 -7.82 -2.88 -1.17
C ALA A 154 -9.19 -2.40 -0.70
N VAL A 155 -10.22 -2.39 -1.56
CA VAL A 155 -11.58 -2.01 -1.17
C VAL A 155 -12.09 -2.88 -0.01
N SER A 156 -11.83 -4.19 -0.06
CA SER A 156 -12.22 -5.11 1.00
C SER A 156 -11.47 -4.85 2.31
N SER A 157 -10.15 -4.68 2.26
CA SER A 157 -9.30 -4.38 3.42
C SER A 157 -9.65 -3.03 4.05
N ILE A 158 -9.89 -1.99 3.25
CA ILE A 158 -10.32 -0.67 3.72
C ILE A 158 -11.64 -0.77 4.48
N LYS A 159 -12.64 -1.47 3.92
CA LYS A 159 -13.93 -1.66 4.60
C LYS A 159 -13.77 -2.35 5.95
N THR A 160 -12.93 -3.39 6.02
CA THR A 160 -12.62 -4.09 7.27
C THR A 160 -11.96 -3.15 8.26
N CYS A 161 -10.92 -2.42 7.85
CA CYS A 161 -10.22 -1.45 8.70
C CYS A 161 -11.17 -0.38 9.26
N LEU A 162 -11.95 0.29 8.42
CA LEU A 162 -12.90 1.30 8.87
C LEU A 162 -13.96 0.73 9.83
N LYS A 163 -14.37 -0.52 9.65
CA LYS A 163 -15.31 -1.20 10.54
C LYS A 163 -14.67 -1.52 11.89
N ASP A 164 -13.50 -2.14 11.89
CA ASP A 164 -12.81 -2.62 13.10
C ASP A 164 -12.44 -1.46 14.02
N TYR A 165 -12.00 -0.34 13.43
CA TYR A 165 -11.62 0.87 14.17
C TYR A 165 -12.75 1.90 14.31
N ARG A 166 -13.98 1.58 13.86
CA ARG A 166 -15.18 2.43 13.96
C ARG A 166 -15.00 3.83 13.34
N LEU A 167 -14.43 3.88 12.13
CA LEU A 167 -14.08 5.10 11.39
C LEU A 167 -15.13 5.44 10.32
N ASP A 168 -16.37 5.68 10.75
CA ASP A 168 -17.45 6.24 9.93
C ASP A 168 -17.67 5.57 8.54
N LEU A 169 -17.51 4.24 8.44
CA LEU A 169 -17.70 3.47 7.19
C LEU A 169 -19.04 3.77 6.48
N ASN A 170 -20.10 4.04 7.23
CA ASN A 170 -21.42 4.38 6.67
C ASN A 170 -21.47 5.73 5.96
N GLN A 171 -20.47 6.59 6.16
CA GLN A 171 -20.31 7.87 5.48
C GLN A 171 -19.23 7.80 4.39
N ALA A 172 -18.40 6.75 4.39
CA ALA A 172 -17.33 6.60 3.43
C ALA A 172 -17.85 6.27 2.02
N ARG A 173 -17.13 6.78 1.03
CA ARG A 173 -17.18 6.36 -0.37
C ARG A 173 -15.80 5.84 -0.75
N ILE A 174 -15.73 4.71 -1.44
CA ILE A 174 -14.46 4.16 -1.90
C ILE A 174 -14.52 4.05 -3.42
N ALA A 175 -13.57 4.67 -4.10
CA ALA A 175 -13.45 4.63 -5.55
C ALA A 175 -12.03 4.26 -5.96
N THR A 176 -11.89 3.67 -7.14
CA THR A 176 -10.61 3.16 -7.63
C THR A 176 -10.37 3.58 -9.07
N LYS A 177 -9.11 3.70 -9.45
CA LYS A 177 -8.68 3.79 -10.86
C LYS A 177 -7.32 3.14 -11.03
N LYS A 178 -7.00 2.68 -12.23
CA LYS A 178 -5.62 2.28 -12.54
C LYS A 178 -4.72 3.52 -12.62
N VAL A 179 -3.43 3.37 -12.32
CA VAL A 179 -2.45 4.42 -12.66
C VAL A 179 -2.53 4.70 -14.17
N GLY A 180 -2.44 5.98 -14.54
CA GLY A 180 -2.64 6.46 -15.92
C GLY A 180 -4.10 6.73 -16.32
N GLU A 181 -5.10 6.17 -15.62
CA GLU A 181 -6.50 6.52 -15.87
C GLU A 181 -6.87 7.88 -15.27
N ILE A 182 -7.82 8.57 -15.91
CA ILE A 182 -8.29 9.89 -15.47
C ILE A 182 -9.39 9.75 -14.42
N ASN A 183 -10.38 8.89 -14.68
CA ASN A 183 -11.60 8.85 -13.90
C ASN A 183 -11.59 7.75 -12.83
N TYR A 184 -12.12 8.06 -11.65
CA TYR A 184 -12.37 7.10 -10.59
C TYR A 184 -13.70 6.36 -10.81
N THR A 185 -13.69 5.05 -10.60
CA THR A 185 -14.89 4.22 -10.56
C THR A 185 -15.32 3.99 -9.11
N LEU A 186 -16.55 4.37 -8.75
CA LEU A 186 -17.10 4.11 -7.42
C LEU A 186 -17.24 2.59 -7.20
N LYS A 187 -16.63 2.07 -6.12
CA LYS A 187 -16.69 0.66 -5.73
C LYS A 187 -17.53 0.42 -4.48
N PHE A 188 -17.67 1.43 -3.62
CA PHE A 188 -18.48 1.32 -2.41
C PHE A 188 -19.07 2.67 -2.02
N SER A 189 -20.35 2.66 -1.67
CA SER A 189 -20.97 3.68 -0.82
C SER A 189 -22.12 3.03 -0.06
N HIS A 190 -22.33 3.44 1.19
CA HIS A 190 -23.47 2.96 1.97
C HIS A 190 -24.80 3.57 1.49
N LYS A 191 -24.76 4.82 1.01
CA LYS A 191 -25.91 5.49 0.41
C LYS A 191 -25.83 5.39 -1.11
N LYS A 192 -26.98 5.37 -1.78
CA LYS A 192 -26.98 5.47 -3.25
C LYS A 192 -26.39 6.81 -3.66
N VAL A 193 -25.42 6.76 -4.56
CA VAL A 193 -24.75 7.93 -5.14
C VAL A 193 -24.59 7.64 -6.62
N ASP A 194 -25.00 8.58 -7.47
CA ASP A 194 -25.00 8.36 -8.91
C ASP A 194 -23.62 8.63 -9.54
N ASN A 195 -22.81 9.53 -8.96
CA ASN A 195 -21.46 9.88 -9.45
C ASN A 195 -20.43 10.04 -8.32
N PHE A 196 -19.17 9.71 -8.58
CA PHE A 196 -18.04 9.99 -7.68
C PHE A 196 -17.15 11.07 -8.27
N GLU A 197 -16.85 12.08 -7.46
CA GLU A 197 -16.00 13.22 -7.81
C GLU A 197 -15.07 13.48 -6.63
N LEU A 198 -13.80 13.81 -6.92
CA LEU A 198 -12.85 14.25 -5.90
C LEU A 198 -13.28 15.57 -5.25
#